data_AF-A0ABD2PR32-F1
#
_entry.id   AF-A0ABD2PR32-F1
#
_cell.length_a   1.000
_cell.length_b   1.000
_cell.length_c   1.000
_cell.angle_alpha   90.00
_cell.angle_beta   90.00
_cell.angle_gamma   90.00
#
_symmetry.space_group_name_H-M   'P 1'
#
loop_
_entity.id
_entity.type
_entity.pdbx_description
1 polymer ?
#
loop_
_entity_poly.entity_id
_entity_poly.type
_entity_poly.pdbx_seq_one_letter_code
_entity_poly.pdbx_strand_id
1 'polypeptide(L)'
;MENAHAEDVTDIAKHFNVQINVGLTETQAESYLEKYGHNELPPEDKKPLWKLILEQFDDLLVKILLLAACISLVLALFEESEDSLTAYFEPIVILLILVVNAIVGVWQERNAESAIDALKEYASDKAKVVRSNHNGVQELEASLLVPGDIVEVAIGDKIPADLRIIEIMSTTLRVDQSILTGESVSVLKQIEKIPDLRAVNQDKTNMLFSGTNIASGKGRGIVVGTGVNTEIGKIRDQIMQTDQEKTPLGQKLDEFSEHLSKMITIICIAVWVINIGHFNDPVHGGSWLRGAIYYFKIAVALAVAAIPEGLPAVITTCLALGTHRMAKKNAIVRSLPSVETLGCTSVICSDKTGTLTTNQMCITRMFTFLGGKDASSKIAFDEFEVSGSKYTPQGDVSKEGKKVDCASVSSLVELAQISALCNDSSLEYKKSKDVYEKVGEATETALTCLVEKMNVTRVKKEGMTKAVMATACNLSIQNNFEKKFTMEFSRDRKSMSVYVTSKTQGNKMFVKGAPESILERCVRIRTPQGDVAMDQQTKATILSKVFQYATGRETLRCLALATRDDPPESKQMNLQDTGKFKSYE
;
A
#
# COMPACT_ATOMS: atom_id res chain seq x y z
N MET A 1 -3.81 -24.55 -1.24
CA MET A 1 -4.00 -24.93 -2.65
C MET A 1 -3.59 -23.76 -3.53
N GLU A 2 -2.42 -23.84 -4.17
CA GLU A 2 -1.80 -22.66 -4.81
C GLU A 2 -2.49 -22.18 -6.09
N ASN A 3 -2.96 -23.10 -6.93
CA ASN A 3 -3.56 -22.78 -8.25
C ASN A 3 -5.10 -22.76 -8.22
N ALA A 4 -5.70 -22.43 -7.08
CA ALA A 4 -7.16 -22.43 -6.93
C ALA A 4 -7.89 -21.48 -7.91
N HIS A 5 -7.21 -20.46 -8.44
CA HIS A 5 -7.78 -19.56 -9.44
C HIS A 5 -8.04 -20.26 -10.78
N ALA A 6 -7.29 -21.32 -11.11
CA ALA A 6 -7.39 -22.06 -12.36
C ALA A 6 -8.33 -23.26 -12.30
N GLU A 7 -8.84 -23.59 -11.11
CA GLU A 7 -9.73 -24.72 -10.90
C GLU A 7 -11.20 -24.28 -10.78
N ASP A 8 -12.09 -25.20 -11.13
CA ASP A 8 -13.52 -25.05 -10.94
C ASP A 8 -13.87 -25.24 -9.47
N VAL A 9 -14.88 -24.49 -9.01
CA VAL A 9 -15.28 -24.47 -7.59
C VAL A 9 -15.64 -25.87 -7.08
N THR A 10 -16.21 -26.72 -7.94
CA THR A 10 -16.57 -28.10 -7.59
C THR A 10 -15.37 -28.98 -7.29
N ASP A 11 -14.24 -28.76 -7.96
CA ASP A 11 -13.06 -29.60 -7.80
C ASP A 11 -12.26 -29.17 -6.56
N ILE A 12 -12.27 -27.87 -6.25
CA ILE A 12 -11.75 -27.32 -5.00
C ILE A 12 -12.56 -27.83 -3.80
N ALA A 13 -13.89 -27.84 -3.90
CA ALA A 13 -14.76 -28.39 -2.86
C ALA A 13 -14.51 -29.90 -2.63
N LYS A 14 -14.28 -30.67 -3.70
CA LYS A 14 -13.87 -32.09 -3.60
C LYS A 14 -12.49 -32.24 -2.96
N HIS A 15 -11.52 -31.39 -3.32
CA HIS A 15 -10.16 -31.43 -2.78
C HIS A 15 -10.16 -31.30 -1.25
N PHE A 16 -10.97 -30.40 -0.71
CA PHE A 16 -11.11 -30.20 0.74
C PHE A 16 -12.20 -31.06 1.39
N ASN A 17 -12.89 -31.91 0.61
CA ASN A 17 -13.99 -32.77 1.06
C ASN A 17 -15.08 -31.99 1.83
N VAL A 18 -15.51 -30.85 1.28
CA VAL A 18 -16.48 -29.94 1.89
C VAL A 18 -17.71 -29.74 1.01
N GLN A 19 -18.89 -29.67 1.63
CA GLN A 19 -20.13 -29.32 0.93
C GLN A 19 -20.35 -27.81 1.01
N ILE A 20 -20.44 -27.14 -0.14
CA ILE A 20 -20.51 -25.67 -0.25
C ILE A 20 -21.65 -25.05 0.60
N ASN A 21 -22.81 -25.72 0.68
CA ASN A 21 -23.98 -25.19 1.38
C ASN A 21 -23.95 -25.41 2.91
N VAL A 22 -23.13 -26.34 3.39
CA VAL A 22 -23.10 -26.78 4.80
C VAL A 22 -21.79 -26.36 5.47
N GLY A 23 -20.70 -26.29 4.73
CA GLY A 23 -19.36 -26.02 5.24
C GLY A 23 -18.70 -27.25 5.88
N LEU A 24 -17.56 -27.01 6.55
CA LEU A 24 -16.82 -28.05 7.25
C LEU A 24 -17.53 -28.50 8.52
N THR A 25 -17.32 -29.76 8.89
CA THR A 25 -17.67 -30.26 10.24
C THR A 25 -16.63 -29.82 11.27
N GLU A 26 -17.01 -29.75 12.54
CA GLU A 26 -16.10 -29.36 13.63
C GLU A 26 -14.89 -30.30 13.72
N THR A 27 -15.12 -31.60 13.57
CA THR A 27 -14.05 -32.62 13.51
C THR A 27 -13.10 -32.43 12.33
N GLN A 28 -13.61 -31.98 11.17
CA GLN A 28 -12.74 -31.67 10.02
C GLN A 28 -11.96 -30.39 10.27
N ALA A 29 -12.60 -29.36 10.86
CA ALA A 29 -11.95 -28.10 11.17
C ALA A 29 -10.78 -28.31 12.16
N GLU A 30 -10.98 -29.11 13.22
CA GLU A 30 -9.93 -29.48 14.17
C GLU A 30 -8.78 -30.25 13.48
N SER A 31 -9.10 -31.27 12.68
CA SER A 31 -8.09 -32.04 11.95
C SER A 31 -7.31 -31.19 10.95
N TYR A 32 -7.97 -30.24 10.27
CA TYR A 32 -7.31 -29.31 9.36
C TYR A 32 -6.50 -28.25 10.10
N LEU A 33 -6.92 -27.84 11.29
CA LEU A 33 -6.14 -26.93 12.13
C LEU A 33 -4.83 -27.59 12.60
N GLU A 34 -4.87 -28.87 12.98
CA GLU A 34 -3.65 -29.65 13.30
C GLU A 34 -2.73 -29.80 12.08
N LYS A 35 -3.30 -29.97 10.88
CA LYS A 35 -2.54 -30.20 9.64
C LYS A 35 -1.93 -28.91 9.06
N TYR A 36 -2.68 -27.82 9.03
CA TYR A 36 -2.31 -26.58 8.35
C TYR A 36 -1.84 -25.48 9.32
N GLY A 37 -2.12 -25.63 10.61
CA GLY A 37 -1.84 -24.62 11.63
C GLY A 37 -2.86 -23.48 11.64
N HIS A 38 -2.66 -22.55 12.57
CA HIS A 38 -3.50 -21.35 12.71
C HIS A 38 -3.33 -20.40 11.51
N ASN A 39 -4.41 -19.70 11.16
CA ASN A 39 -4.39 -18.64 10.16
C ASN A 39 -3.84 -17.34 10.75
N GLU A 40 -2.55 -17.35 11.07
CA GLU A 40 -1.82 -16.21 11.57
C GLU A 40 -0.42 -16.17 10.96
N LEU A 41 0.14 -14.96 10.89
CA LEU A 41 1.53 -14.80 10.51
C LEU A 41 2.38 -15.05 11.77
N PRO A 42 3.36 -15.98 11.73
CA PRO A 42 4.14 -16.30 12.91
C PRO A 42 4.76 -15.04 13.53
N PRO A 43 4.81 -14.93 14.87
CA PRO A 43 5.63 -13.90 15.49
C PRO A 43 7.09 -14.11 15.09
N GLU A 44 7.83 -13.03 14.89
CA GLU A 44 9.28 -13.13 14.76
C GLU A 44 9.88 -13.58 16.10
N ASP A 45 10.87 -14.47 16.03
CA ASP A 45 11.70 -14.81 17.18
C ASP A 45 12.55 -13.58 17.54
N LYS A 46 11.99 -12.69 18.37
CA LYS A 46 12.72 -11.54 18.89
C LYS A 46 13.99 -12.05 19.56
N LYS A 47 15.14 -11.54 19.15
CA LYS A 47 16.40 -11.88 19.81
C LYS A 47 16.26 -11.51 21.30
N PRO A 48 16.43 -12.46 22.22
CA PRO A 48 16.29 -12.13 23.64
C PRO A 48 17.39 -11.15 24.04
N LEU A 49 17.09 -10.24 24.98
CA LEU A 49 18.00 -9.16 25.38
C LEU A 49 19.42 -9.65 25.73
N TRP A 50 19.54 -10.81 26.36
CA TRP A 50 20.85 -11.40 26.70
C TRP A 50 21.68 -11.77 25.46
N LYS A 51 21.03 -12.21 24.38
CA LYS A 51 21.71 -12.53 23.12
C LYS A 51 22.17 -11.26 22.41
N LEU A 52 21.34 -10.22 22.41
CA LEU A 52 21.71 -8.89 21.91
C LEU A 52 22.91 -8.31 22.68
N ILE A 53 22.95 -8.48 24.01
CA ILE A 53 24.09 -8.08 24.82
C ILE A 53 25.35 -8.86 24.43
N LEU A 54 25.27 -10.19 24.26
CA LEU A 54 26.42 -11.00 23.86
C LEU A 54 26.98 -10.61 22.48
N GLU A 55 26.11 -10.28 21.53
CA GLU A 55 26.52 -9.82 20.19
C GLU A 55 27.36 -8.53 20.26
N GLN A 56 27.11 -7.64 21.24
CA GLN A 56 27.95 -6.44 21.44
C GLN A 56 29.39 -6.76 21.87
N PHE A 57 29.64 -7.95 22.43
CA PHE A 57 30.98 -8.41 22.82
C PHE A 57 31.65 -9.29 21.75
N ASP A 58 31.00 -9.50 20.59
CA ASP A 58 31.55 -10.36 19.54
C ASP A 58 32.58 -9.64 18.64
N ASP A 59 32.59 -8.30 18.66
CA ASP A 59 33.56 -7.46 17.95
C ASP A 59 35.00 -7.72 18.44
N LEU A 60 35.95 -7.82 17.51
CA LEU A 60 37.35 -8.12 17.78
C LEU A 60 38.01 -7.07 18.69
N LEU A 61 37.71 -5.78 18.52
CA LEU A 61 38.23 -4.71 19.36
C LEU A 61 37.68 -4.80 20.78
N VAL A 62 36.38 -5.10 20.92
CA VAL A 62 35.75 -5.29 22.23
C VAL A 62 36.36 -6.50 22.95
N LYS A 63 36.65 -7.59 22.23
CA LYS A 63 37.37 -8.76 22.78
C LYS A 63 38.77 -8.40 23.27
N ILE A 64 39.51 -7.57 22.53
CA ILE A 64 40.85 -7.10 22.95
C ILE A 64 40.74 -6.24 24.21
N LEU A 65 39.76 -5.33 24.29
CA LEU A 65 39.49 -4.52 25.48
C LEU A 65 39.05 -5.37 26.68
N LEU A 66 38.22 -6.38 26.45
CA LEU A 66 37.79 -7.32 27.48
C LEU A 66 38.99 -8.13 28.01
N LEU A 67 39.87 -8.60 27.12
CA LEU A 67 41.11 -9.26 27.50
C LEU A 67 42.02 -8.33 28.31
N ALA A 68 42.17 -7.07 27.89
CA ALA A 68 42.90 -6.05 28.62
C ALA A 68 42.31 -5.80 30.01
N ALA A 69 40.98 -5.69 30.14
CA ALA A 69 40.29 -5.53 31.41
C ALA A 69 40.51 -6.74 32.33
N CYS A 70 40.40 -7.97 31.81
CA CYS A 70 40.66 -9.19 32.56
C CYS A 70 42.10 -9.23 33.08
N ILE A 71 43.07 -8.89 32.23
CA ILE A 71 44.48 -8.93 32.64
C ILE A 71 44.80 -7.82 33.64
N SER A 72 44.30 -6.60 33.41
CA SER A 72 44.44 -5.48 34.35
C SER A 72 43.85 -5.82 35.72
N LEU A 73 42.70 -6.51 35.75
CA LEU A 73 42.09 -7.02 36.99
C LEU A 73 42.97 -8.07 37.67
N VAL A 74 43.52 -9.03 36.92
CA VAL A 74 44.43 -10.05 37.47
C VAL A 74 45.68 -9.39 38.06
N LEU A 75 46.27 -8.42 37.36
CA LEU A 75 47.45 -7.69 37.84
C LEU A 75 47.14 -6.92 39.13
N ALA A 76 45.99 -6.24 39.19
CA ALA A 76 45.55 -5.53 40.39
C ALA A 76 45.36 -6.47 41.61
N LEU A 77 44.95 -7.73 41.39
CA LEU A 77 44.83 -8.74 42.45
C LEU A 77 46.19 -9.25 42.97
N PHE A 78 47.24 -9.21 42.13
CA PHE A 78 48.60 -9.68 42.48
C PHE A 78 49.54 -8.54 42.93
N GLU A 79 49.09 -7.28 42.88
CA GLU A 79 49.89 -6.12 43.26
C GLU A 79 49.82 -5.87 44.77
N GLU A 80 50.85 -6.31 45.51
CA GLU A 80 51.02 -6.02 46.95
C GLU A 80 51.41 -4.54 47.15
N SER A 81 50.44 -3.62 47.15
CA SER A 81 50.67 -2.20 47.46
C SER A 81 49.61 -1.63 48.41
N GLU A 82 50.03 -0.68 49.27
CA GLU A 82 49.23 -0.13 50.38
C GLU A 82 48.01 0.71 49.93
N ASP A 83 47.95 1.16 48.67
CA ASP A 83 46.83 1.92 48.08
C ASP A 83 45.91 1.03 47.22
N SER A 84 45.30 0.03 47.88
CA SER A 84 44.40 -0.97 47.26
C SER A 84 43.27 -0.38 46.40
N LEU A 85 42.78 0.83 46.68
CA LEU A 85 41.71 1.47 45.90
C LEU A 85 42.18 1.96 44.53
N THR A 86 43.48 2.27 44.37
CA THR A 86 43.99 2.84 43.12
C THR A 86 44.24 1.80 42.04
N ALA A 87 44.61 0.58 42.43
CA ALA A 87 44.91 -0.53 41.54
C ALA A 87 43.68 -1.00 40.72
N TYR A 88 42.47 -0.87 41.28
CA TYR A 88 41.24 -1.27 40.58
C TYR A 88 40.66 -0.20 39.65
N PHE A 89 41.18 1.04 39.62
CA PHE A 89 40.60 2.09 38.76
C PHE A 89 40.66 1.73 37.28
N GLU A 90 41.80 1.25 36.80
CA GLU A 90 42.02 0.91 35.39
C GLU A 90 41.03 -0.17 34.88
N PRO A 91 40.90 -1.36 35.52
CA PRO A 91 39.96 -2.37 35.05
C PRO A 91 38.49 -1.96 35.23
N ILE A 92 38.15 -1.19 36.27
CA ILE A 92 36.77 -0.71 36.48
C ILE A 92 36.37 0.28 35.39
N VAL A 93 37.26 1.20 35.00
CA VAL A 93 36.96 2.19 33.95
C VAL A 93 36.78 1.50 32.59
N ILE A 94 37.64 0.55 32.23
CA ILE A 94 37.51 -0.20 30.98
C ILE A 94 36.19 -0.98 30.96
N LEU A 95 35.86 -1.68 32.05
CA LEU A 95 34.60 -2.42 32.15
C LEU A 95 33.38 -1.50 32.05
N LEU A 96 33.43 -0.32 32.69
CA LEU A 96 32.35 0.68 32.65
C LEU A 96 32.13 1.19 31.22
N ILE A 97 33.20 1.44 30.46
CA ILE A 97 33.10 1.85 29.05
C ILE A 97 32.42 0.74 28.22
N LEU A 98 32.83 -0.52 28.40
CA LEU A 98 32.24 -1.65 27.69
C LEU A 98 30.75 -1.82 28.01
N VAL A 99 30.35 -1.66 29.27
CA VAL A 99 28.94 -1.72 29.69
C VAL A 99 28.12 -0.60 29.07
N VAL A 100 28.63 0.64 29.10
CA VAL A 100 27.94 1.79 28.48
C VAL A 100 27.78 1.58 26.98
N ASN A 101 28.82 1.11 26.30
CA ASN A 101 28.78 0.81 24.86
C ASN A 101 27.76 -0.28 24.54
N ALA A 102 27.72 -1.36 25.33
CA ALA A 102 26.73 -2.43 25.15
C ALA A 102 25.29 -1.94 25.35
N ILE A 103 25.04 -1.09 26.35
CA ILE A 103 23.71 -0.49 26.58
C ILE A 103 23.28 0.36 25.39
N VAL A 104 24.18 1.21 24.88
CA VAL A 104 23.90 2.07 23.72
C VAL A 104 23.62 1.22 22.47
N GLY A 105 24.42 0.17 22.24
CA GLY A 105 24.22 -0.76 21.11
C GLY A 105 22.87 -1.48 21.17
N VAL A 106 22.52 -2.06 22.32
CA VAL A 106 21.23 -2.75 22.51
C VAL A 106 20.04 -1.81 22.34
N TRP A 107 20.16 -0.55 22.80
CA TRP A 107 19.10 0.45 22.64
C TRP A 107 18.88 0.84 21.18
N GLN A 108 19.95 0.90 20.38
CA GLN A 108 19.86 1.19 18.95
C GLN A 108 19.17 0.06 18.17
N GLU A 109 19.54 -1.18 18.46
CA GLU A 109 18.97 -2.37 17.79
C GLU A 109 17.45 -2.48 18.01
N ARG A 110 17.01 -2.30 19.27
CA ARG A 110 15.60 -2.46 19.66
C ARG A 110 14.66 -1.45 18.99
N ASN A 111 15.14 -0.26 18.66
CA ASN A 111 14.30 0.75 17.99
C ASN A 111 14.04 0.41 16.51
N ALA A 112 14.91 -0.39 15.87
CA ALA A 112 14.79 -0.76 14.46
C ALA A 112 13.73 -1.84 14.19
N GLU A 113 13.48 -2.75 15.15
CA GLU A 113 12.57 -3.91 14.98
C GLU A 113 11.06 -3.57 14.95
N SER A 114 10.66 -2.33 15.28
CA SER A 114 9.23 -1.96 15.43
C SER A 114 8.40 -1.90 14.14
N ALA A 115 9.03 -1.99 12.96
CA ALA A 115 8.35 -1.81 11.67
C ALA A 115 7.49 -3.01 11.22
N ILE A 116 7.79 -4.22 11.71
CA ILE A 116 7.14 -5.46 11.26
C ILE A 116 5.85 -5.73 12.04
N ASP A 117 5.75 -5.28 13.29
CA ASP A 117 4.53 -5.38 14.09
C ASP A 117 3.35 -4.59 13.47
N ALA A 118 3.62 -3.56 12.64
CA ALA A 118 2.58 -2.85 11.88
C ALA A 118 1.90 -3.70 10.80
N LEU A 119 2.55 -4.76 10.30
CA LEU A 119 1.91 -5.68 9.34
C LEU A 119 0.80 -6.51 10.00
N LYS A 120 0.89 -6.76 11.33
CA LYS A 120 -0.13 -7.50 12.08
C LYS A 120 -1.45 -6.74 12.20
N GLU A 121 -1.42 -5.40 12.21
CA GLU A 121 -2.63 -4.57 12.19
C GLU A 121 -3.46 -4.76 10.91
N TYR A 122 -2.88 -5.37 9.86
CA TYR A 122 -3.58 -5.67 8.62
C TYR A 122 -4.30 -7.02 8.64
N ALA A 123 -4.11 -7.90 9.62
CA ALA A 123 -4.98 -9.07 9.79
C ALA A 123 -6.41 -8.64 10.20
N SER A 124 -7.41 -9.45 9.88
CA SER A 124 -8.76 -9.28 10.45
C SER A 124 -8.79 -10.05 11.77
N ASP A 125 -9.33 -9.47 12.84
CA ASP A 125 -9.47 -10.20 14.12
C ASP A 125 -10.56 -11.28 14.02
N LYS A 126 -11.60 -11.03 13.23
CA LYS A 126 -12.78 -11.91 13.12
C LYS A 126 -13.12 -12.29 11.68
N ALA A 127 -13.75 -13.45 11.53
CA ALA A 127 -14.20 -14.00 10.27
C ALA A 127 -15.62 -14.57 10.39
N LYS A 128 -16.42 -14.40 9.33
CA LYS A 128 -17.77 -14.95 9.21
C LYS A 128 -17.70 -16.25 8.40
N VAL A 129 -18.04 -17.37 9.00
CA VAL A 129 -17.98 -18.70 8.35
C VAL A 129 -19.31 -19.41 8.34
N VAL A 130 -19.43 -20.39 7.46
CA VAL A 130 -20.50 -21.38 7.44
C VAL A 130 -19.85 -22.74 7.73
N ARG A 131 -20.24 -23.37 8.84
CA ARG A 131 -19.82 -24.72 9.25
C ARG A 131 -21.05 -25.54 9.63
N SER A 132 -20.95 -26.86 9.59
CA SER A 132 -22.09 -27.78 9.72
C SER A 132 -22.75 -27.75 11.11
N ASN A 133 -22.05 -27.28 12.13
CA ASN A 133 -22.49 -27.27 13.52
C ASN A 133 -23.49 -26.14 13.82
N HIS A 134 -23.68 -25.19 12.90
CA HIS A 134 -24.56 -24.06 13.09
C HIS A 134 -25.44 -23.80 11.85
N ASN A 135 -26.74 -23.58 12.07
CA ASN A 135 -27.67 -23.24 10.99
C ASN A 135 -27.50 -21.75 10.63
N GLY A 136 -26.53 -21.46 9.77
CA GLY A 136 -26.27 -20.11 9.25
C GLY A 136 -24.84 -19.64 9.50
N VAL A 137 -24.59 -18.37 9.20
CA VAL A 137 -23.28 -17.75 9.35
C VAL A 137 -22.95 -17.58 10.84
N GLN A 138 -21.78 -18.03 11.25
CA GLN A 138 -21.22 -17.82 12.59
C GLN A 138 -19.95 -16.95 12.51
N GLU A 139 -19.66 -16.21 13.57
CA GLU A 139 -18.44 -15.41 13.66
C GLU A 139 -17.42 -16.13 14.55
N LEU A 140 -16.18 -16.22 14.08
CA LEU A 140 -15.06 -16.83 14.79
C LEU A 140 -13.78 -16.01 14.66
N GLU A 141 -12.83 -16.27 15.55
CA GLU A 141 -11.49 -15.67 15.49
C GLU A 141 -10.80 -16.08 14.18
N ALA A 142 -10.28 -15.10 13.43
CA ALA A 142 -9.73 -15.36 12.11
C ALA A 142 -8.55 -16.34 12.14
N SER A 143 -7.85 -16.48 13.27
CA SER A 143 -6.77 -17.44 13.50
C SER A 143 -7.21 -18.90 13.50
N LEU A 144 -8.51 -19.18 13.71
CA LEU A 144 -9.10 -20.52 13.68
C LEU A 144 -9.63 -20.92 12.30
N LEU A 145 -9.46 -20.07 11.28
CA LEU A 145 -9.78 -20.41 9.90
C LEU A 145 -8.79 -21.45 9.36
N VAL A 146 -9.34 -22.41 8.61
CA VAL A 146 -8.54 -23.46 7.98
C VAL A 146 -8.87 -23.57 6.48
N PRO A 147 -7.94 -24.07 5.64
CA PRO A 147 -8.23 -24.38 4.25
C PRO A 147 -9.45 -25.31 4.12
N GLY A 148 -10.41 -24.91 3.28
CA GLY A 148 -11.70 -25.60 3.11
C GLY A 148 -12.88 -24.94 3.83
N ASP A 149 -12.66 -24.03 4.78
CA ASP A 149 -13.76 -23.26 5.40
C ASP A 149 -14.51 -22.44 4.35
N ILE A 150 -15.83 -22.32 4.53
CA ILE A 150 -16.68 -21.45 3.70
C ILE A 150 -16.85 -20.13 4.42
N VAL A 151 -16.31 -19.06 3.85
CA VAL A 151 -16.30 -17.71 4.43
C VAL A 151 -17.29 -16.83 3.68
N GLU A 152 -18.08 -16.07 4.42
CA GLU A 152 -18.97 -15.04 3.88
C GLU A 152 -18.35 -13.66 4.11
N VAL A 153 -18.34 -12.84 3.06
CA VAL A 153 -17.80 -11.48 3.11
C VAL A 153 -18.83 -10.47 2.59
N ALA A 154 -18.91 -9.32 3.24
CA ALA A 154 -19.79 -8.23 2.88
C ALA A 154 -19.05 -6.90 2.85
N ILE A 155 -19.72 -5.85 2.35
CA ILE A 155 -19.17 -4.49 2.27
C ILE A 155 -18.56 -4.04 3.61
N GLY A 156 -17.33 -3.53 3.56
CA GLY A 156 -16.58 -3.08 4.73
C GLY A 156 -15.79 -4.19 5.45
N ASP A 157 -16.07 -5.46 5.17
CA ASP A 157 -15.30 -6.56 5.76
C ASP A 157 -13.89 -6.60 5.16
N LYS A 158 -12.92 -6.90 6.02
CA LYS A 158 -11.56 -7.24 5.65
C LYS A 158 -11.48 -8.75 5.40
N ILE A 159 -10.83 -9.14 4.31
CA ILE A 159 -10.72 -10.54 3.91
C ILE A 159 -9.72 -11.26 4.84
N PRO A 160 -10.12 -12.32 5.55
CA PRO A 160 -9.32 -12.90 6.63
C PRO A 160 -8.27 -13.93 6.16
N ALA A 161 -8.43 -14.49 4.96
CA ALA A 161 -7.58 -15.52 4.38
C ALA A 161 -7.68 -15.44 2.84
N ASP A 162 -6.84 -16.17 2.11
CA ASP A 162 -7.00 -16.23 0.65
C ASP A 162 -8.18 -17.15 0.31
N LEU A 163 -9.18 -16.61 -0.39
CA LEU A 163 -10.42 -17.28 -0.73
C LEU A 163 -10.59 -17.43 -2.23
N ARG A 164 -11.10 -18.57 -2.68
CA ARG A 164 -11.68 -18.73 -4.01
C ARG A 164 -13.17 -18.43 -3.94
N ILE A 165 -13.65 -17.51 -4.78
CA ILE A 165 -15.07 -17.12 -4.78
C ILE A 165 -15.91 -18.28 -5.29
N ILE A 166 -16.98 -18.60 -4.56
CA ILE A 166 -17.95 -19.66 -4.90
C ILE A 166 -19.23 -19.03 -5.43
N GLU A 167 -19.70 -17.97 -4.77
CA GLU A 167 -20.99 -17.36 -5.05
C GLU A 167 -20.91 -15.85 -4.82
N ILE A 168 -21.50 -15.08 -5.72
CA ILE A 168 -21.69 -13.63 -5.56
C ILE A 168 -23.18 -13.41 -5.30
N MET A 169 -23.52 -13.04 -4.07
CA MET A 169 -24.92 -12.90 -3.61
C MET A 169 -25.52 -11.52 -3.95
N SER A 170 -24.70 -10.63 -4.46
CA SER A 170 -25.05 -9.26 -4.85
C SER A 170 -24.95 -9.13 -6.38
N THR A 171 -25.40 -8.01 -6.94
CA THR A 171 -25.25 -7.75 -8.39
C THR A 171 -23.77 -7.78 -8.81
N THR A 172 -22.90 -7.19 -7.98
CA THR A 172 -21.46 -7.16 -8.21
C THR A 172 -20.69 -7.23 -6.90
N LEU A 173 -19.52 -7.89 -6.94
CA LEU A 173 -18.56 -7.89 -5.84
C LEU A 173 -17.33 -7.07 -6.25
N ARG A 174 -16.97 -6.08 -5.44
CA ARG A 174 -15.81 -5.19 -5.67
C ARG A 174 -14.89 -5.22 -4.47
N VAL A 175 -13.59 -5.32 -4.74
CA VAL A 175 -12.56 -5.47 -3.72
C VAL A 175 -11.50 -4.40 -3.89
N ASP A 176 -11.16 -3.71 -2.81
CA ASP A 176 -9.98 -2.84 -2.75
C ASP A 176 -8.74 -3.70 -2.49
N GLN A 177 -7.89 -3.82 -3.51
CA GLN A 177 -6.66 -4.62 -3.49
C GLN A 177 -5.40 -3.76 -3.40
N SER A 178 -5.53 -2.49 -3.01
CA SER A 178 -4.43 -1.52 -3.00
C SER A 178 -3.21 -1.95 -2.20
N ILE A 179 -3.40 -2.76 -1.14
CA ILE A 179 -2.27 -3.30 -0.34
C ILE A 179 -1.38 -4.27 -1.12
N LEU A 180 -1.91 -4.94 -2.15
CA LEU A 180 -1.16 -5.92 -2.96
C LEU A 180 -0.80 -5.37 -4.35
N THR A 181 -1.58 -4.42 -4.87
CA THR A 181 -1.43 -3.92 -6.24
C THR A 181 -0.97 -2.47 -6.32
N GLY A 182 -1.02 -1.70 -5.23
CA GLY A 182 -0.77 -0.26 -5.20
C GLY A 182 -1.89 0.59 -5.82
N GLU A 183 -2.90 -0.01 -6.44
CA GLU A 183 -3.96 0.70 -7.16
C GLU A 183 -5.22 0.83 -6.27
N SER A 184 -5.68 2.06 -6.03
CA SER A 184 -6.83 2.37 -5.16
C SER A 184 -8.20 2.28 -5.85
N VAL A 185 -8.25 1.70 -7.05
CA VAL A 185 -9.49 1.45 -7.78
C VAL A 185 -9.97 0.05 -7.44
N SER A 186 -11.25 -0.07 -7.04
CA SER A 186 -11.81 -1.36 -6.69
C SER A 186 -11.84 -2.30 -7.90
N VAL A 187 -11.50 -3.56 -7.69
CA VAL A 187 -11.47 -4.59 -8.72
C VAL A 187 -12.76 -5.39 -8.63
N LEU A 188 -13.50 -5.44 -9.73
CA LEU A 188 -14.70 -6.28 -9.83
C LEU A 188 -14.29 -7.76 -9.81
N LYS A 189 -15.07 -8.63 -9.17
CA LYS A 189 -14.77 -10.06 -9.06
C LYS A 189 -15.76 -10.94 -9.83
N GLN A 190 -15.34 -12.15 -10.16
CA GLN A 190 -16.10 -13.11 -10.95
C GLN A 190 -15.94 -14.54 -10.41
N ILE A 191 -16.73 -15.50 -10.88
CA ILE A 191 -16.73 -16.88 -10.33
C ILE A 191 -15.97 -17.84 -11.26
N GLU A 192 -15.89 -17.54 -12.55
CA GLU A 192 -15.30 -18.39 -13.58
C GLU A 192 -13.80 -18.64 -13.31
N LYS A 193 -13.34 -19.84 -13.65
CA LYS A 193 -11.90 -20.18 -13.56
C LYS A 193 -11.07 -19.35 -14.53
N ILE A 194 -9.83 -19.10 -14.14
CA ILE A 194 -8.85 -18.36 -14.95
C ILE A 194 -7.80 -19.36 -15.42
N PRO A 195 -7.77 -19.70 -16.72
CA PRO A 195 -6.98 -20.84 -17.21
C PRO A 195 -5.47 -20.63 -17.11
N ASP A 196 -5.01 -19.39 -16.99
CA ASP A 196 -3.59 -19.09 -16.87
C ASP A 196 -3.06 -19.44 -15.47
N LEU A 197 -2.25 -20.51 -15.39
CA LEU A 197 -1.59 -20.95 -14.16
C LEU A 197 -0.58 -19.92 -13.63
N ARG A 198 -0.08 -19.01 -14.47
CA ARG A 198 0.88 -17.97 -14.11
C ARG A 198 0.25 -16.57 -14.01
N ALA A 199 -1.07 -16.51 -13.93
CA ALA A 199 -1.80 -15.26 -13.74
C ALA A 199 -1.25 -14.48 -12.54
N VAL A 200 -0.96 -13.19 -12.75
CA VAL A 200 -0.58 -12.29 -11.65
C VAL A 200 -1.78 -12.01 -10.74
N ASN A 201 -1.54 -11.47 -9.55
CA ASN A 201 -2.60 -11.24 -8.56
C ASN A 201 -3.69 -10.27 -9.06
N GLN A 202 -3.35 -9.34 -9.95
CA GLN A 202 -4.33 -8.47 -10.63
C GLN A 202 -5.30 -9.25 -11.53
N ASP A 203 -4.82 -10.30 -12.20
CA ASP A 203 -5.61 -11.07 -13.17
C ASP A 203 -6.51 -12.11 -12.50
N LYS A 204 -6.14 -12.56 -11.28
CA LYS A 204 -6.90 -13.47 -10.40
C LYS A 204 -8.21 -12.85 -9.88
N THR A 205 -9.10 -12.51 -10.80
CA THR A 205 -10.38 -11.84 -10.54
C THR A 205 -11.44 -12.74 -9.90
N ASN A 206 -11.15 -14.02 -9.73
CA ASN A 206 -11.98 -14.99 -9.01
C ASN A 206 -11.47 -15.33 -7.59
N MET A 207 -10.42 -14.62 -7.14
CA MET A 207 -9.82 -14.77 -5.82
C MET A 207 -10.06 -13.53 -4.97
N LEU A 208 -10.14 -13.73 -3.65
CA LEU A 208 -10.09 -12.72 -2.61
C LEU A 208 -8.82 -12.94 -1.80
N PHE A 209 -8.04 -11.91 -1.52
CA PHE A 209 -6.75 -12.06 -0.85
C PHE A 209 -6.79 -11.54 0.58
N SER A 210 -6.09 -12.22 1.49
CA SER A 210 -6.00 -11.82 2.89
C SER A 210 -5.50 -10.37 3.04
N GLY A 211 -6.12 -9.62 3.95
CA GLY A 211 -5.81 -8.21 4.22
C GLY A 211 -6.42 -7.20 3.24
N THR A 212 -7.00 -7.64 2.11
CA THR A 212 -7.76 -6.77 1.20
C THR A 212 -9.18 -6.54 1.71
N ASN A 213 -9.87 -5.47 1.26
CA ASN A 213 -11.16 -5.07 1.81
C ASN A 213 -12.28 -5.14 0.76
N ILE A 214 -13.49 -5.54 1.17
CA ILE A 214 -14.66 -5.49 0.28
C ILE A 214 -15.15 -4.05 0.16
N ALA A 215 -15.01 -3.48 -1.04
CA ALA A 215 -15.45 -2.13 -1.35
C ALA A 215 -16.97 -2.06 -1.60
N SER A 216 -17.54 -3.09 -2.22
CA SER A 216 -18.98 -3.21 -2.44
C SER A 216 -19.39 -4.66 -2.69
N GLY A 217 -20.64 -4.98 -2.38
CA GLY A 217 -21.24 -6.28 -2.61
C GLY A 217 -21.14 -7.23 -1.42
N LYS A 218 -21.61 -8.44 -1.68
CA LYS A 218 -21.64 -9.59 -0.77
C LYS A 218 -21.37 -10.87 -1.55
N GLY A 219 -20.55 -11.75 -0.99
CA GLY A 219 -20.21 -13.02 -1.62
C GLY A 219 -19.73 -14.07 -0.62
N ARG A 220 -19.57 -15.30 -1.11
CA ARG A 220 -19.03 -16.44 -0.38
C ARG A 220 -17.82 -17.00 -1.09
N GLY A 221 -16.83 -17.44 -0.32
CA GLY A 221 -15.61 -18.04 -0.82
C GLY A 221 -15.17 -19.24 0.01
N ILE A 222 -14.42 -20.15 -0.60
CA ILE A 222 -13.76 -21.25 0.09
C ILE A 222 -12.32 -20.85 0.40
N VAL A 223 -11.86 -21.08 1.63
CA VAL A 223 -10.48 -20.80 2.03
C VAL A 223 -9.53 -21.73 1.28
N VAL A 224 -8.55 -21.17 0.59
CA VAL A 224 -7.56 -21.93 -0.18
C VAL A 224 -6.13 -21.75 0.34
N GLY A 225 -5.87 -20.66 1.06
CA GLY A 225 -4.61 -20.40 1.75
C GLY A 225 -4.82 -19.64 3.05
N THR A 226 -4.04 -20.02 4.08
CA THR A 226 -4.04 -19.42 5.42
C THR A 226 -2.62 -19.12 5.88
N GLY A 227 -2.46 -18.16 6.80
CA GLY A 227 -1.17 -17.78 7.38
C GLY A 227 -0.12 -17.47 6.31
N VAL A 228 1.06 -18.10 6.43
CA VAL A 228 2.20 -17.95 5.49
C VAL A 228 1.89 -18.35 4.04
N ASN A 229 0.88 -19.20 3.83
CA ASN A 229 0.52 -19.69 2.49
C ASN A 229 -0.36 -18.71 1.70
N THR A 230 -0.74 -17.58 2.29
CA THR A 230 -1.47 -16.50 1.61
C THR A 230 -0.52 -15.63 0.77
N GLU A 231 -1.05 -14.82 -0.15
CA GLU A 231 -0.23 -13.86 -0.91
C GLU A 231 0.47 -12.84 0.01
N ILE A 232 -0.19 -12.36 1.07
CA ILE A 232 0.44 -11.49 2.07
C ILE A 232 1.47 -12.24 2.93
N GLY A 233 1.24 -13.53 3.20
CA GLY A 233 2.18 -14.42 3.87
C GLY A 233 3.46 -14.64 3.06
N LYS A 234 3.35 -14.86 1.76
CA LYS A 234 4.51 -14.96 0.84
C LYS A 234 5.33 -13.67 0.82
N ILE A 235 4.67 -12.51 0.82
CA ILE A 235 5.34 -11.20 0.90
C ILE A 235 6.11 -11.09 2.22
N ARG A 236 5.51 -11.49 3.35
CA ARG A 236 6.19 -11.53 4.66
C ARG A 236 7.43 -12.43 4.60
N ASP A 237 7.29 -13.65 4.10
CA ASP A 237 8.40 -14.61 4.09
C ASP A 237 9.56 -14.12 3.21
N GLN A 238 9.28 -13.45 2.08
CA GLN A 238 10.30 -12.78 1.26
C GLN A 238 10.99 -11.63 2.01
N ILE A 239 10.24 -10.83 2.77
CA ILE A 239 10.80 -9.77 3.61
C ILE A 239 11.72 -10.38 4.69
N MET A 240 11.30 -11.48 5.32
CA MET A 240 12.07 -12.15 6.37
C MET A 240 13.32 -12.88 5.85
N GLN A 241 13.28 -13.40 4.61
CA GLN A 241 14.43 -14.05 3.97
C GLN A 241 15.48 -13.05 3.46
N THR A 242 15.16 -11.76 3.46
CA THR A 242 16.11 -10.74 3.02
C THR A 242 17.03 -10.36 4.17
N ASP A 243 18.27 -10.86 4.12
CA ASP A 243 19.30 -10.45 5.06
C ASP A 243 19.55 -8.94 4.98
N GLN A 244 19.55 -8.27 6.13
CA GLN A 244 19.91 -6.87 6.19
C GLN A 244 21.42 -6.72 5.96
N GLU A 245 21.80 -6.21 4.79
CA GLU A 245 23.20 -5.83 4.56
C GLU A 245 23.59 -4.63 5.43
N LYS A 246 24.82 -4.68 5.97
CA LYS A 246 25.41 -3.55 6.69
C LYS A 246 25.58 -2.35 5.76
N THR A 247 25.42 -1.14 6.29
CA THR A 247 25.61 0.10 5.53
C THR A 247 27.05 0.25 5.02
N PRO A 248 27.30 1.02 3.94
CA PRO A 248 28.65 1.25 3.43
C PRO A 248 29.61 1.78 4.50
N LEU A 249 29.18 2.75 5.31
CA LEU A 249 29.95 3.20 6.48
C LEU A 249 30.17 2.08 7.50
N GLY A 250 29.15 1.26 7.79
CA GLY A 250 29.28 0.11 8.70
C GLY A 250 30.34 -0.88 8.24
N GLN A 251 30.34 -1.25 6.96
CA GLN A 251 31.37 -2.11 6.36
C GLN A 251 32.77 -1.50 6.47
N LYS A 252 32.89 -0.19 6.24
CA LYS A 252 34.19 0.51 6.37
C LYS A 252 34.67 0.61 7.82
N LEU A 253 33.77 0.71 8.78
CA LEU A 253 34.11 0.65 10.20
C LEU A 253 34.59 -0.75 10.61
N ASP A 254 33.96 -1.80 10.10
CA ASP A 254 34.41 -3.19 10.32
C ASP A 254 35.79 -3.44 9.70
N GLU A 255 36.01 -3.02 8.44
CA GLU A 255 37.33 -3.09 7.79
C GLU A 255 38.38 -2.32 8.60
N PHE A 256 38.05 -1.11 9.05
CA PHE A 256 38.93 -0.29 9.89
C PHE A 256 39.25 -0.99 11.22
N SER A 257 38.24 -1.58 11.88
CA SER A 257 38.38 -2.34 13.12
C SER A 257 39.33 -3.53 12.95
N GLU A 258 39.19 -4.28 11.86
CA GLU A 258 40.05 -5.43 11.55
C GLU A 258 41.50 -4.99 11.28
N HIS A 259 41.70 -3.93 10.50
CA HIS A 259 43.03 -3.38 10.22
C HIS A 259 43.71 -2.83 11.48
N LEU A 260 42.98 -2.07 12.29
CA LEU A 260 43.49 -1.51 13.53
C LEU A 260 43.87 -2.62 14.53
N SER A 261 43.03 -3.64 14.68
CA SER A 261 43.29 -4.80 15.54
C SER A 261 44.57 -5.55 15.14
N LYS A 262 44.78 -5.74 13.83
CA LYS A 262 46.02 -6.34 13.29
C LYS A 262 47.24 -5.49 13.63
N MET A 263 47.15 -4.17 13.43
CA MET A 263 48.25 -3.24 13.75
C MET A 263 48.61 -3.24 15.24
N ILE A 264 47.60 -3.16 16.12
CA ILE A 264 47.80 -3.22 17.58
C ILE A 264 48.49 -4.52 17.96
N THR A 265 48.02 -5.66 17.44
CA THR A 265 48.63 -6.98 17.74
C THR A 265 50.09 -7.04 17.31
N ILE A 266 50.42 -6.56 16.10
CA ILE A 266 51.80 -6.52 15.60
C ILE A 266 52.68 -5.63 16.49
N ILE A 267 52.19 -4.45 16.87
CA ILE A 267 52.94 -3.52 17.73
C ILE A 267 53.15 -4.12 19.12
N CYS A 268 52.14 -4.75 19.72
CA CYS A 268 52.25 -5.43 21.00
C CYS A 268 53.32 -6.53 20.98
N ILE A 269 53.32 -7.37 19.93
CA ILE A 269 54.36 -8.40 19.75
C ILE A 269 55.73 -7.76 19.56
N ALA A 270 55.85 -6.71 18.75
CA ALA A 270 57.12 -6.02 18.51
C ALA A 270 57.69 -5.40 19.79
N VAL A 271 56.86 -4.70 20.58
CA VAL A 271 57.24 -4.15 21.88
C VAL A 271 57.70 -5.26 22.82
N TRP A 272 57.00 -6.39 22.85
CA TRP A 272 57.38 -7.54 23.68
C TRP A 272 58.73 -8.14 23.27
N VAL A 273 58.95 -8.36 21.97
CA VAL A 273 60.20 -8.92 21.43
C VAL A 273 61.39 -7.99 21.64
N ILE A 274 61.23 -6.68 21.46
CA ILE A 274 62.31 -5.70 21.68
C ILE A 274 62.70 -5.65 23.16
N ASN A 275 61.72 -5.71 24.06
CA ASN A 275 61.96 -5.52 25.48
C ASN A 275 62.28 -6.80 26.25
N ILE A 276 62.16 -7.98 25.64
CA ILE A 276 62.43 -9.27 26.32
C ILE A 276 63.83 -9.35 26.94
N GLY A 277 64.82 -8.70 26.32
CA GLY A 277 66.20 -8.62 26.84
C GLY A 277 66.34 -7.74 28.09
N HIS A 278 65.41 -6.81 28.28
CA HIS A 278 65.35 -5.86 29.40
C HIS A 278 64.45 -6.33 30.55
N PHE A 279 63.80 -7.49 30.45
CA PHE A 279 62.92 -8.02 31.49
C PHE A 279 63.65 -8.32 32.81
N ASN A 280 64.97 -8.50 32.76
CA ASN A 280 65.82 -8.75 33.93
C ASN A 280 66.48 -7.46 34.47
N ASP A 281 66.16 -6.28 33.95
CA ASP A 281 66.81 -5.06 34.40
C ASP A 281 66.45 -4.74 35.87
N PRO A 282 67.43 -4.32 36.69
CA PRO A 282 67.25 -4.06 38.13
C PRO A 282 66.28 -2.89 38.40
N VAL A 283 66.00 -2.06 37.40
CA VAL A 283 65.02 -0.96 37.44
C VAL A 283 63.60 -1.46 37.74
N HIS A 284 63.28 -2.72 37.40
CA HIS A 284 61.96 -3.32 37.63
C HIS A 284 61.90 -4.26 38.85
N GLY A 285 62.92 -4.22 39.71
CA GLY A 285 62.98 -5.03 40.95
C GLY A 285 63.57 -6.44 40.77
N GLY A 286 64.31 -6.69 39.68
CA GLY A 286 65.17 -7.86 39.51
C GLY A 286 64.48 -9.21 39.28
N SER A 287 63.16 -9.23 39.04
CA SER A 287 62.39 -10.44 38.72
C SER A 287 61.82 -10.36 37.30
N TRP A 288 62.10 -11.39 36.50
CA TRP A 288 61.61 -11.53 35.12
C TRP A 288 60.08 -11.36 35.02
N LEU A 289 59.35 -11.83 36.03
CA LEU A 289 57.89 -11.72 36.09
C LEU A 289 57.42 -10.26 36.21
N ARG A 290 58.11 -9.43 37.01
CA ARG A 290 57.76 -8.01 37.17
C ARG A 290 58.06 -7.20 35.91
N GLY A 291 59.17 -7.50 35.23
CA GLY A 291 59.49 -6.93 33.92
C GLY A 291 58.45 -7.28 32.86
N ALA A 292 58.07 -8.56 32.76
CA ALA A 292 57.04 -9.01 31.84
C ALA A 292 55.68 -8.33 32.10
N ILE A 293 55.28 -8.21 33.38
CA ILE A 293 54.06 -7.49 33.79
C ILE A 293 54.11 -6.02 33.39
N TYR A 294 55.25 -5.34 33.60
CA TYR A 294 55.42 -3.93 33.27
C TYR A 294 55.27 -3.66 31.76
N TYR A 295 55.96 -4.43 30.92
CA TYR A 295 55.86 -4.27 29.47
C TYR A 295 54.51 -4.74 28.92
N PHE A 296 53.87 -5.71 29.57
CA PHE A 296 52.49 -6.09 29.25
C PHE A 296 51.50 -4.97 29.58
N LYS A 297 51.66 -4.28 30.71
CA LYS A 297 50.86 -3.09 31.07
C LYS A 297 51.03 -1.96 30.05
N ILE A 298 52.24 -1.75 29.53
CA ILE A 298 52.50 -0.81 28.42
C ILE A 298 51.75 -1.24 27.15
N ALA A 299 51.77 -2.52 26.80
CA ALA A 299 51.07 -3.03 25.62
C ALA A 299 49.54 -2.84 25.74
N VAL A 300 48.96 -3.09 26.92
CA VAL A 300 47.54 -2.83 27.20
C VAL A 300 47.21 -1.34 27.12
N ALA A 301 48.01 -0.48 27.75
CA ALA A 301 47.81 0.97 27.71
C ALA A 301 47.90 1.52 26.26
N LEU A 302 48.81 0.97 25.45
CA LEU A 302 48.94 1.31 24.04
C LEU A 302 47.74 0.85 23.22
N ALA A 303 47.20 -0.35 23.51
CA ALA A 303 46.01 -0.86 22.86
C ALA A 303 44.79 0.03 23.15
N VAL A 304 44.56 0.41 24.42
CA VAL A 304 43.49 1.34 24.82
C VAL A 304 43.67 2.70 24.14
N ALA A 305 44.89 3.26 24.16
CA ALA A 305 45.18 4.56 23.54
C ALA A 305 44.95 4.60 22.02
N ALA A 306 45.03 3.45 21.34
CA ALA A 306 44.84 3.35 19.90
C ALA A 306 43.36 3.23 19.48
N ILE A 307 42.46 2.81 20.39
CA ILE A 307 41.06 2.54 20.06
C ILE A 307 40.24 3.85 20.16
N PRO A 308 39.58 4.28 19.07
CA PRO A 308 38.76 5.49 19.10
C PRO A 308 37.38 5.21 19.72
N GLU A 309 37.35 5.02 21.03
CA GLU A 309 36.14 4.63 21.80
C GLU A 309 34.99 5.64 21.66
N GLY A 310 35.30 6.91 21.38
CA GLY A 310 34.30 7.96 21.14
C GLY A 310 33.65 7.93 19.75
N LEU A 311 34.20 7.16 18.80
CA LEU A 311 33.73 7.17 17.41
C LEU A 311 32.27 6.72 17.26
N PRO A 312 31.79 5.62 17.89
CA PRO A 312 30.38 5.22 17.80
C PRO A 312 29.44 6.30 18.35
N ALA A 313 29.82 6.97 19.44
CA ALA A 313 29.02 8.03 20.04
C ALA A 313 28.92 9.28 19.13
N VAL A 314 30.03 9.67 18.49
CA VAL A 314 30.07 10.78 17.54
C VAL A 314 29.23 10.48 16.30
N ILE A 315 29.37 9.27 15.72
CA ILE A 315 28.59 8.85 14.55
C ILE A 315 27.10 8.84 14.88
N THR A 316 26.71 8.22 15.99
CA THR A 316 25.31 8.17 16.43
C THR A 316 24.72 9.57 16.60
N THR A 317 25.46 10.47 17.25
CA THR A 317 25.02 11.86 17.46
C THR A 317 24.87 12.60 16.14
N CYS A 318 25.81 12.41 15.21
CA CYS A 318 25.76 13.00 13.88
C CYS A 318 24.53 12.51 13.08
N LEU A 319 24.30 11.19 13.07
CA LEU A 319 23.15 10.58 12.39
C LEU A 319 21.82 11.03 13.02
N ALA A 320 21.74 11.12 14.35
CA ALA A 320 20.55 11.60 15.05
C ALA A 320 20.22 13.07 14.70
N LEU A 321 21.23 13.94 14.65
CA LEU A 321 21.06 15.32 14.19
C LEU A 321 20.65 15.37 12.71
N GLY A 322 21.19 14.49 11.87
CA GLY A 322 20.78 14.31 10.46
C GLY A 322 19.31 13.92 10.32
N THR A 323 18.87 12.91 11.06
CA THR A 323 17.47 12.47 11.15
C THR A 323 16.55 13.60 11.58
N HIS A 324 16.93 14.39 12.59
CA HIS A 324 16.15 15.53 13.03
C HIS A 324 16.01 16.61 11.93
N ARG A 325 17.07 16.89 11.17
CA ARG A 325 17.03 17.82 10.04
C ARG A 325 16.15 17.31 8.90
N MET A 326 16.13 16.00 8.65
CA MET A 326 15.29 15.37 7.61
C MET A 326 13.82 15.32 8.00
N ALA A 327 13.50 15.08 9.26
CA ALA A 327 12.13 15.12 9.77
C ALA A 327 11.47 16.50 9.52
N LYS A 328 12.24 17.60 9.68
CA LYS A 328 11.78 18.97 9.34
C LYS A 328 11.47 19.16 7.84
N LYS A 329 11.94 18.26 6.98
CA LYS A 329 11.67 18.24 5.53
C LYS A 329 10.69 17.12 5.14
N ASN A 330 9.88 16.64 6.09
CA ASN A 330 8.90 15.55 5.90
C ASN A 330 9.51 14.19 5.53
N ALA A 331 10.79 13.96 5.83
CA ALA A 331 11.44 12.66 5.66
C ALA A 331 11.64 12.00 7.03
N ILE A 332 10.81 11.00 7.32
CA ILE A 332 10.84 10.25 8.59
C ILE A 332 11.77 9.05 8.41
N VAL A 333 12.95 9.12 9.04
CA VAL A 333 13.93 8.04 9.00
C VAL A 333 13.69 7.08 10.16
N ARG A 334 13.47 5.80 9.86
CA ARG A 334 13.21 4.75 10.87
C ARG A 334 14.49 4.13 11.45
N SER A 335 15.57 4.12 10.67
CA SER A 335 16.87 3.55 11.07
C SER A 335 17.98 4.59 10.89
N LEU A 336 18.72 4.90 11.96
CA LEU A 336 19.76 5.95 11.94
C LEU A 336 20.83 5.75 10.86
N PRO A 337 21.34 4.53 10.61
CA PRO A 337 22.28 4.28 9.51
C PRO A 337 21.72 4.64 8.11
N SER A 338 20.40 4.59 7.89
CA SER A 338 19.81 4.89 6.58
C SER A 338 20.02 6.34 6.11
N VAL A 339 20.33 7.26 7.03
CA VAL A 339 20.68 8.65 6.71
C VAL A 339 21.89 8.73 5.79
N GLU A 340 22.92 7.92 6.06
CA GLU A 340 24.15 7.86 5.28
C GLU A 340 23.92 7.16 3.95
N THR A 341 23.25 6.00 3.99
CA THR A 341 23.02 5.16 2.81
C THR A 341 22.19 5.90 1.75
N LEU A 342 21.24 6.74 2.19
CA LEU A 342 20.48 7.60 1.27
C LEU A 342 21.39 8.55 0.46
N GLY A 343 22.49 9.02 1.04
CA GLY A 343 23.48 9.86 0.36
C GLY A 343 24.27 9.13 -0.72
N CYS A 344 24.37 7.80 -0.63
CA CYS A 344 25.06 6.94 -1.60
C CYS A 344 24.13 6.34 -2.67
N THR A 345 22.85 6.74 -2.69
CA THR A 345 21.85 6.18 -3.61
C THR A 345 22.22 6.45 -5.07
N SER A 346 22.40 5.40 -5.86
CA SER A 346 22.70 5.48 -7.30
C SER A 346 21.47 5.28 -8.19
N VAL A 347 20.46 4.55 -7.71
CA VAL A 347 19.22 4.23 -8.42
C VAL A 347 18.04 4.47 -7.49
N ILE A 348 17.02 5.20 -7.96
CA ILE A 348 15.76 5.40 -7.25
C ILE A 348 14.66 4.66 -8.02
N CYS A 349 14.22 3.54 -7.48
CA CYS A 349 13.02 2.84 -7.92
C CYS A 349 11.82 3.45 -7.18
N SER A 350 10.95 4.15 -7.90
CA SER A 350 9.80 4.83 -7.33
C SER A 350 8.51 4.20 -7.83
N ASP A 351 7.58 3.92 -6.93
CA ASP A 351 6.22 3.54 -7.34
C ASP A 351 5.53 4.73 -8.03
N LYS A 352 4.60 4.45 -8.94
CA LYS A 352 3.84 5.46 -9.68
C LYS A 352 2.69 5.99 -8.83
N THR A 353 1.81 5.11 -8.34
CA THR A 353 0.54 5.50 -7.76
C THR A 353 0.73 5.95 -6.31
N GLY A 354 0.37 7.20 -6.00
CA GLY A 354 0.53 7.76 -4.64
C GLY A 354 1.94 8.26 -4.30
N THR A 355 2.95 7.96 -5.13
CA THR A 355 4.32 8.46 -4.97
C THR A 355 4.69 9.45 -6.09
N LEU A 356 4.77 9.02 -7.36
CA LEU A 356 4.98 9.95 -8.49
C LEU A 356 3.71 10.72 -8.86
N THR A 357 2.55 10.11 -8.63
CA THR A 357 1.23 10.70 -8.90
C THR A 357 0.50 10.98 -7.59
N THR A 358 -0.42 11.95 -7.61
CA THR A 358 -1.20 12.34 -6.43
C THR A 358 -2.23 11.29 -5.99
N ASN A 359 -2.43 10.21 -6.78
CA ASN A 359 -3.53 9.25 -6.63
C ASN A 359 -4.92 9.93 -6.54
N GLN A 360 -5.07 11.08 -7.21
CA GLN A 360 -6.31 11.83 -7.29
C GLN A 360 -6.75 11.92 -8.75
N MET A 361 -7.81 11.19 -9.08
CA MET A 361 -8.35 11.18 -10.43
C MET A 361 -9.03 12.52 -10.71
N CYS A 362 -8.68 13.16 -11.82
CA CYS A 362 -9.27 14.42 -12.25
C CYS A 362 -9.59 14.36 -13.73
N ILE A 363 -10.65 15.05 -14.12
CA ILE A 363 -11.01 15.24 -15.52
C ILE A 363 -10.24 16.46 -16.02
N THR A 364 -9.46 16.27 -17.09
CA THR A 364 -8.61 17.30 -17.70
C THR A 364 -9.13 17.73 -19.07
N ARG A 365 -9.77 16.79 -19.80
CA ARG A 365 -10.35 16.99 -21.13
C ARG A 365 -11.76 16.45 -21.17
N MET A 366 -12.62 17.10 -21.94
CA MET A 366 -13.91 16.55 -22.38
C MET A 366 -14.22 17.08 -23.77
N PHE A 367 -15.06 16.36 -24.52
CA PHE A 367 -15.55 16.87 -25.80
C PHE A 367 -17.02 16.54 -26.00
N THR A 368 -17.70 17.38 -26.78
CA THR A 368 -19.07 17.15 -27.27
C THR A 368 -19.09 17.25 -28.79
N PHE A 369 -20.27 17.27 -29.41
CA PHE A 369 -20.43 17.23 -30.87
C PHE A 369 -21.06 18.53 -31.38
N LEU A 370 -20.47 19.16 -32.40
CA LEU A 370 -20.99 20.40 -33.02
C LEU A 370 -21.95 20.15 -34.19
N GLY A 371 -22.07 18.90 -34.64
CA GLY A 371 -22.75 18.52 -35.89
C GLY A 371 -21.83 18.49 -37.11
N GLY A 372 -22.30 17.88 -38.19
CA GLY A 372 -21.71 18.00 -39.53
C GLY A 372 -22.51 19.06 -40.31
N LYS A 373 -21.85 19.99 -41.00
CA LYS A 373 -22.54 21.06 -41.74
C LYS A 373 -23.48 20.56 -42.84
N ASP A 374 -23.36 19.29 -43.25
CA ASP A 374 -24.20 18.58 -44.21
C ASP A 374 -24.22 17.07 -43.91
N ALA A 375 -25.19 16.31 -44.44
CA ALA A 375 -25.31 14.85 -44.32
C ALA A 375 -24.09 14.05 -44.85
N SER A 376 -23.16 14.71 -45.54
CA SER A 376 -21.90 14.18 -46.05
C SER A 376 -20.65 14.69 -45.30
N SER A 377 -20.82 15.58 -44.31
CA SER A 377 -19.71 16.19 -43.58
C SER A 377 -19.31 15.38 -42.35
N LYS A 378 -18.01 15.16 -42.18
CA LYS A 378 -17.43 14.54 -40.98
C LYS A 378 -17.92 15.26 -39.71
N ILE A 379 -18.21 14.49 -38.66
CA ILE A 379 -18.58 15.05 -37.36
C ILE A 379 -17.48 15.96 -36.83
N ALA A 380 -17.84 17.17 -36.40
CA ALA A 380 -16.94 18.09 -35.72
C ALA A 380 -17.06 17.95 -34.19
N PHE A 381 -15.93 18.02 -33.50
CA PHE A 381 -15.86 17.94 -32.04
C PHE A 381 -15.81 19.34 -31.43
N ASP A 382 -16.49 19.51 -30.30
CA ASP A 382 -16.32 20.66 -29.42
C ASP A 382 -15.45 20.25 -28.23
N GLU A 383 -14.18 20.64 -28.21
CA GLU A 383 -13.21 20.22 -27.18
C GLU A 383 -13.06 21.26 -26.07
N PHE A 384 -12.99 20.77 -24.83
CA PHE A 384 -12.86 21.58 -23.63
C PHE A 384 -11.74 21.06 -22.73
N GLU A 385 -11.08 22.01 -22.06
CA GLU A 385 -10.08 21.80 -21.03
C GLU A 385 -10.68 22.11 -19.67
N VAL A 386 -10.28 21.35 -18.66
CA VAL A 386 -10.74 21.51 -17.27
C VAL A 386 -9.53 21.72 -16.38
N SER A 387 -9.51 22.84 -15.65
CA SER A 387 -8.39 23.16 -14.76
C SER A 387 -8.52 22.47 -13.39
N GLY A 388 -7.37 22.27 -12.74
CA GLY A 388 -7.25 21.69 -11.39
C GLY A 388 -6.87 20.20 -11.37
N SER A 389 -5.89 19.85 -10.54
CA SER A 389 -5.20 18.54 -10.51
C SER A 389 -5.53 17.67 -9.29
N LYS A 390 -6.49 18.10 -8.47
CA LYS A 390 -6.90 17.45 -7.22
C LYS A 390 -8.41 17.28 -7.16
N TYR A 391 -8.90 16.53 -6.18
CA TYR A 391 -10.30 16.60 -5.80
C TYR A 391 -10.58 17.99 -5.22
N THR A 392 -11.10 18.89 -6.03
CA THR A 392 -11.52 20.22 -5.61
C THR A 392 -12.70 20.66 -6.46
N PRO A 393 -13.73 21.28 -5.85
CA PRO A 393 -14.85 21.84 -6.59
C PRO A 393 -14.48 23.15 -7.32
N GLN A 394 -13.24 23.62 -7.17
CA GLN A 394 -12.72 24.83 -7.79
C GLN A 394 -11.96 24.51 -9.07
N GLY A 395 -12.24 25.25 -10.12
CA GLY A 395 -11.65 25.09 -11.44
C GLY A 395 -12.56 25.71 -12.49
N ASP A 396 -12.00 25.94 -13.67
CA ASP A 396 -12.69 26.53 -14.80
C ASP A 396 -12.66 25.55 -15.98
N VAL A 397 -13.72 25.63 -16.80
CA VAL A 397 -13.75 24.99 -18.10
C VAL A 397 -13.37 26.03 -19.15
N SER A 398 -12.40 25.70 -19.99
CA SER A 398 -11.92 26.55 -21.07
C SER A 398 -12.02 25.86 -22.44
N LYS A 399 -12.18 26.67 -23.47
CA LYS A 399 -12.08 26.29 -24.88
C LYS A 399 -11.09 27.22 -25.55
N GLU A 400 -10.06 26.68 -26.18
CA GLU A 400 -8.99 27.45 -26.84
C GLU A 400 -8.40 28.55 -25.92
N GLY A 401 -8.20 28.21 -24.64
CA GLY A 401 -7.67 29.12 -23.62
C GLY A 401 -8.65 30.16 -23.06
N LYS A 402 -9.91 30.20 -23.52
CA LYS A 402 -10.95 31.12 -23.02
C LYS A 402 -11.93 30.38 -22.12
N LYS A 403 -12.28 30.98 -20.98
CA LYS A 403 -13.28 30.45 -20.06
C LYS A 403 -14.66 30.38 -20.72
N VAL A 404 -15.33 29.25 -20.56
CA VAL A 404 -16.65 28.96 -21.14
C VAL A 404 -17.72 28.99 -20.04
N ASP A 405 -18.82 29.68 -20.31
CA ASP A 405 -20.04 29.56 -19.49
C ASP A 405 -20.75 28.25 -19.85
N CYS A 406 -20.48 27.19 -19.07
CA CYS A 406 -21.03 25.85 -19.33
C CYS A 406 -22.56 25.82 -19.27
N ALA A 407 -23.21 26.75 -18.55
CA ALA A 407 -24.66 26.84 -18.49
C ALA A 407 -25.29 27.31 -19.81
N SER A 408 -24.51 27.92 -20.70
CA SER A 408 -24.97 28.39 -22.02
C SER A 408 -24.91 27.32 -23.11
N VAL A 409 -24.22 26.20 -22.86
CA VAL A 409 -23.98 25.13 -23.84
C VAL A 409 -24.82 23.91 -23.47
N SER A 410 -25.87 23.63 -24.25
CA SER A 410 -26.84 22.55 -23.95
C SER A 410 -26.21 21.17 -23.80
N SER A 411 -25.22 20.84 -24.64
CA SER A 411 -24.49 19.56 -24.55
C SER A 411 -23.70 19.42 -23.24
N LEU A 412 -23.15 20.51 -22.71
CA LEU A 412 -22.45 20.51 -21.42
C LEU A 412 -23.43 20.40 -20.25
N VAL A 413 -24.63 20.97 -20.36
CA VAL A 413 -25.68 20.81 -19.34
C VAL A 413 -26.06 19.33 -19.19
N GLU A 414 -26.29 18.62 -20.30
CA GLU A 414 -26.61 17.19 -20.25
C GLU A 414 -25.42 16.34 -19.81
N LEU A 415 -24.20 16.67 -20.24
CA LEU A 415 -22.97 16.02 -19.77
C LEU A 415 -22.86 16.09 -18.23
N ALA A 416 -23.12 17.27 -17.65
CA ALA A 416 -23.14 17.46 -16.21
C ALA A 416 -24.28 16.69 -15.54
N GLN A 417 -25.46 16.59 -16.17
CA GLN A 417 -26.58 15.78 -15.65
C GLN A 417 -26.22 14.30 -15.57
N ILE A 418 -25.66 13.73 -16.63
CA ILE A 418 -25.22 12.32 -16.65
C ILE A 418 -24.15 12.11 -15.57
N SER A 419 -23.17 13.02 -15.49
CA SER A 419 -22.05 12.96 -14.53
C SER A 419 -22.49 13.04 -13.07
N ALA A 420 -23.57 13.78 -12.76
CA ALA A 420 -24.11 13.96 -11.42
C ALA A 420 -25.07 12.84 -10.98
N LEU A 421 -25.85 12.28 -11.93
CA LEU A 421 -26.93 11.34 -11.63
C LEU A 421 -26.50 9.89 -11.80
N CYS A 422 -25.76 9.59 -12.88
CA CYS A 422 -25.15 8.28 -13.10
C CYS A 422 -23.88 8.17 -12.27
N ASN A 423 -24.00 8.31 -10.96
CA ASN A 423 -22.88 8.41 -10.02
C ASN A 423 -23.34 7.99 -8.63
N ASP A 424 -22.52 7.19 -7.93
CA ASP A 424 -22.76 6.75 -6.56
C ASP A 424 -21.69 7.29 -5.58
N SER A 425 -20.74 8.08 -6.09
CA SER A 425 -19.67 8.70 -5.32
C SER A 425 -19.93 10.17 -5.04
N SER A 426 -19.32 10.68 -3.99
CA SER A 426 -19.44 12.09 -3.58
C SER A 426 -18.09 12.68 -3.18
N LEU A 427 -18.10 13.97 -2.87
CA LEU A 427 -16.95 14.73 -2.42
C LEU A 427 -17.24 15.25 -1.01
N GLU A 428 -16.33 14.98 -0.07
CA GLU A 428 -16.47 15.42 1.32
C GLU A 428 -15.32 16.35 1.69
N TYR A 429 -15.59 17.41 2.44
CA TYR A 429 -14.54 18.27 2.99
C TYR A 429 -14.17 17.84 4.41
N LYS A 430 -12.94 17.34 4.61
CA LYS A 430 -12.43 16.99 5.93
C LYS A 430 -11.81 18.20 6.61
N LYS A 431 -12.51 18.74 7.60
CA LYS A 431 -12.05 19.89 8.41
C LYS A 431 -10.74 19.63 9.14
N SER A 432 -10.46 18.38 9.54
CA SER A 432 -9.24 18.01 10.27
C SER A 432 -7.96 18.18 9.45
N LYS A 433 -8.02 17.92 8.14
CA LYS A 433 -6.87 18.01 7.22
C LYS A 433 -6.92 19.26 6.32
N ASP A 434 -8.02 20.01 6.32
CA ASP A 434 -8.30 21.11 5.38
C ASP A 434 -8.20 20.67 3.90
N VAL A 435 -8.72 19.47 3.59
CA VAL A 435 -8.70 18.91 2.23
C VAL A 435 -10.06 18.34 1.87
N TYR A 436 -10.41 18.37 0.58
CA TYR A 436 -11.50 17.57 0.05
C TYR A 436 -11.02 16.14 -0.22
N GLU A 437 -11.75 15.17 0.29
CA GLU A 437 -11.49 13.75 0.13
C GLU A 437 -12.63 13.12 -0.68
N LYS A 438 -12.28 12.05 -1.42
CA LYS A 438 -13.27 11.26 -2.16
C LYS A 438 -14.10 10.40 -1.20
N VAL A 439 -15.37 10.23 -1.52
CA VAL A 439 -16.23 9.21 -0.92
C VAL A 439 -16.72 8.32 -2.07
N GLY A 440 -16.25 7.08 -2.10
CA GLY A 440 -16.49 6.13 -3.20
C GLY A 440 -15.31 5.99 -4.17
N GLU A 441 -15.62 5.79 -5.46
CA GLU A 441 -14.63 5.48 -6.49
C GLU A 441 -13.93 6.73 -7.03
N ALA A 442 -12.62 6.63 -7.26
CA ALA A 442 -11.81 7.75 -7.75
C ALA A 442 -12.35 8.33 -9.08
N THR A 443 -12.70 7.45 -10.03
CA THR A 443 -13.25 7.85 -11.35
C THR A 443 -14.58 8.58 -11.23
N GLU A 444 -15.44 8.15 -10.31
CA GLU A 444 -16.75 8.74 -10.09
C GLU A 444 -16.67 10.06 -9.33
N THR A 445 -15.82 10.17 -8.30
CA THR A 445 -15.58 11.44 -7.61
C THR A 445 -14.99 12.49 -8.57
N ALA A 446 -14.18 12.08 -9.55
CA ALA A 446 -13.70 13.01 -10.59
C ALA A 446 -14.84 13.63 -11.42
N LEU A 447 -15.90 12.86 -11.71
CA LEU A 447 -17.13 13.36 -12.35
C LEU A 447 -17.90 14.30 -11.41
N THR A 448 -17.98 13.98 -10.11
CA THR A 448 -18.59 14.86 -9.11
C THR A 448 -17.87 16.21 -9.05
N CYS A 449 -16.54 16.21 -9.02
CA CYS A 449 -15.73 17.44 -9.08
C CYS A 449 -15.93 18.21 -10.39
N LEU A 450 -16.04 17.52 -11.54
CA LEU A 450 -16.30 18.17 -12.82
C LEU A 450 -17.62 18.94 -12.80
N VAL A 451 -18.69 18.34 -12.28
CA VAL A 451 -20.01 18.99 -12.16
C VAL A 451 -19.92 20.27 -11.33
N GLU A 452 -19.15 20.24 -10.24
CA GLU A 452 -18.91 21.43 -9.42
C GLU A 452 -18.15 22.53 -10.16
N LYS A 453 -17.18 22.18 -11.01
CA LYS A 453 -16.42 23.14 -11.82
C LYS A 453 -17.25 23.72 -12.97
N MET A 454 -18.11 22.91 -13.59
CA MET A 454 -18.97 23.35 -14.69
C MET A 454 -20.07 24.31 -14.23
N ASN A 455 -20.66 24.07 -13.05
CA ASN A 455 -21.72 24.91 -12.47
C ASN A 455 -22.85 25.28 -13.45
N VAL A 456 -23.36 24.28 -14.19
CA VAL A 456 -24.36 24.47 -15.26
C VAL A 456 -25.69 25.02 -14.76
N THR A 457 -25.98 24.91 -13.46
CA THR A 457 -27.19 25.45 -12.82
C THR A 457 -26.99 26.85 -12.23
N ARG A 458 -25.82 27.48 -12.42
CA ARG A 458 -25.48 28.84 -11.96
C ARG A 458 -25.67 29.04 -10.46
N VAL A 459 -25.31 28.04 -9.66
CA VAL A 459 -25.33 28.14 -8.19
C VAL A 459 -24.34 29.22 -7.75
N LYS A 460 -24.81 30.18 -6.94
CA LYS A 460 -23.94 31.18 -6.32
C LYS A 460 -23.13 30.52 -5.21
N LYS A 461 -21.82 30.35 -5.43
CA LYS A 461 -20.91 29.72 -4.44
C LYS A 461 -20.34 30.71 -3.41
N GLU A 462 -20.50 32.01 -3.66
CA GLU A 462 -20.06 33.09 -2.75
C GLU A 462 -20.71 32.96 -1.37
N GLY A 463 -19.91 32.96 -0.30
CA GLY A 463 -20.38 32.84 1.08
C GLY A 463 -20.70 31.42 1.55
N MET A 464 -20.59 30.39 0.69
CA MET A 464 -20.76 29.00 1.10
C MET A 464 -19.54 28.49 1.87
N THR A 465 -19.78 27.60 2.85
CA THR A 465 -18.69 26.90 3.53
C THR A 465 -18.06 25.87 2.59
N LYS A 466 -16.78 25.52 2.83
CA LYS A 466 -16.08 24.48 2.05
C LYS A 466 -16.84 23.15 2.01
N ALA A 467 -17.49 22.77 3.10
CA ALA A 467 -18.33 21.57 3.15
C ALA A 467 -19.52 21.62 2.19
N VAL A 468 -20.23 22.75 2.14
CA VAL A 468 -21.39 22.91 1.24
C VAL A 468 -20.95 23.00 -0.22
N MET A 469 -19.81 23.66 -0.49
CA MET A 469 -19.26 23.77 -1.84
C MET A 469 -18.87 22.42 -2.46
N ALA A 470 -18.66 21.37 -1.64
CA ALA A 470 -18.25 20.06 -2.13
C ALA A 470 -19.30 19.41 -3.06
N THR A 471 -20.58 19.68 -2.84
CA THR A 471 -21.69 19.02 -3.55
C THR A 471 -22.80 19.98 -4.02
N ALA A 472 -22.55 21.29 -4.02
CA ALA A 472 -23.56 22.32 -4.27
C ALA A 472 -24.22 22.20 -5.66
N CYS A 473 -23.43 22.07 -6.72
CA CYS A 473 -23.93 21.93 -8.09
C CYS A 473 -24.56 20.55 -8.33
N ASN A 474 -23.95 19.48 -7.79
CA ASN A 474 -24.49 18.12 -7.89
C ASN A 474 -25.88 18.04 -7.26
N LEU A 475 -26.07 18.57 -6.04
CA LEU A 475 -27.37 18.62 -5.37
C LEU A 475 -28.39 19.45 -6.14
N SER A 476 -27.96 20.58 -6.73
CA SER A 476 -28.83 21.41 -7.57
C SER A 476 -29.36 20.66 -8.78
N ILE A 477 -28.54 19.83 -9.43
CA ILE A 477 -28.97 18.95 -10.53
C ILE A 477 -29.88 17.85 -10.00
N GLN A 478 -29.47 17.14 -8.94
CA GLN A 478 -30.23 16.05 -8.36
C GLN A 478 -31.63 16.47 -7.92
N ASN A 479 -31.81 17.71 -7.43
CA ASN A 479 -33.14 18.23 -7.07
C ASN A 479 -34.13 18.31 -8.25
N ASN A 480 -33.67 18.28 -9.50
CA ASN A 480 -34.52 18.32 -10.69
C ASN A 480 -34.93 16.92 -11.20
N PHE A 481 -34.35 15.86 -10.64
CA PHE A 481 -34.53 14.49 -11.09
C PHE A 481 -34.79 13.56 -9.90
N GLU A 482 -35.71 12.62 -10.06
CA GLU A 482 -35.89 11.54 -9.10
C GLU A 482 -35.15 10.29 -9.61
N LYS A 483 -34.03 9.92 -8.96
CA LYS A 483 -33.30 8.68 -9.27
C LYS A 483 -34.10 7.49 -8.72
N LYS A 484 -34.65 6.67 -9.62
CA LYS A 484 -35.50 5.53 -9.25
C LYS A 484 -34.67 4.31 -8.87
N PHE A 485 -33.71 3.95 -9.71
CA PHE A 485 -32.79 2.83 -9.47
C PHE A 485 -31.52 2.98 -10.32
N THR A 486 -30.47 2.30 -9.88
CA THR A 486 -29.21 2.15 -10.62
C THR A 486 -29.14 0.75 -11.19
N MET A 487 -28.83 0.64 -12.47
CA MET A 487 -28.30 -0.58 -13.06
C MET A 487 -26.78 -0.52 -12.87
N GLU A 488 -26.30 -1.30 -11.92
CA GLU A 488 -24.89 -1.32 -11.51
C GLU A 488 -23.97 -1.69 -12.67
N PHE A 489 -22.74 -1.17 -12.62
CA PHE A 489 -21.74 -1.50 -13.63
C PHE A 489 -21.48 -3.00 -13.68
N SER A 490 -21.55 -3.60 -14.86
CA SER A 490 -21.21 -5.02 -15.07
C SER A 490 -20.15 -5.17 -16.16
N ARG A 491 -19.31 -6.20 -16.04
CA ARG A 491 -18.13 -6.43 -16.93
C ARG A 491 -18.52 -6.73 -18.37
N ASP A 492 -19.61 -7.45 -18.55
CA ASP A 492 -20.17 -7.84 -19.84
C ASP A 492 -20.53 -6.63 -20.72
N ARG A 493 -21.15 -5.60 -20.13
CA ARG A 493 -21.54 -4.37 -20.85
C ARG A 493 -20.58 -3.20 -20.67
N LYS A 494 -19.68 -3.28 -19.70
CA LYS A 494 -18.70 -2.23 -19.30
C LYS A 494 -19.34 -0.83 -19.16
N SER A 495 -20.56 -0.76 -18.66
CA SER A 495 -21.29 0.49 -18.41
C SER A 495 -22.13 0.40 -17.16
N MET A 496 -22.43 1.55 -16.58
CA MET A 496 -23.41 1.78 -15.52
C MET A 496 -24.51 2.66 -16.09
N SER A 497 -25.73 2.48 -15.60
CA SER A 497 -26.82 3.41 -15.92
C SER A 497 -27.77 3.64 -14.77
N VAL A 498 -28.48 4.76 -14.83
CA VAL A 498 -29.48 5.14 -13.83
C VAL A 498 -30.78 5.50 -14.52
N TYR A 499 -31.88 4.97 -13.99
CA TYR A 499 -33.21 5.36 -14.41
C TYR A 499 -33.67 6.55 -13.58
N VAL A 500 -33.99 7.65 -14.25
CA VAL A 500 -34.38 8.90 -13.61
C VAL A 500 -35.72 9.39 -14.15
N THR A 501 -36.53 9.99 -13.28
CA THR A 501 -37.72 10.73 -13.69
C THR A 501 -37.40 12.22 -13.59
N SER A 502 -37.33 12.90 -14.72
CA SER A 502 -37.21 14.35 -14.78
C SER A 502 -38.54 15.00 -14.39
N LYS A 503 -38.49 16.07 -13.59
CA LYS A 503 -39.68 16.87 -13.28
C LYS A 503 -40.33 17.52 -14.51
N THR A 504 -39.58 17.67 -15.61
CA THR A 504 -40.04 18.40 -16.81
C THR A 504 -40.02 17.59 -18.09
N GLN A 505 -39.16 16.57 -18.22
CA GLN A 505 -38.91 15.85 -19.48
C GLN A 505 -39.21 14.35 -19.42
N GLY A 506 -40.03 13.91 -18.46
CA GLY A 506 -40.41 12.50 -18.32
C GLY A 506 -39.26 11.61 -17.86
N ASN A 507 -39.35 10.31 -18.16
CA ASN A 507 -38.35 9.34 -17.74
C ASN A 507 -37.18 9.31 -18.72
N LYS A 508 -35.96 9.22 -18.19
CA LYS A 508 -34.73 9.06 -18.96
C LYS A 508 -33.83 8.02 -18.33
N MET A 509 -32.90 7.50 -19.12
CA MET A 509 -31.81 6.69 -18.60
C MET A 509 -30.47 7.31 -18.95
N PHE A 510 -29.67 7.60 -17.92
CA PHE A 510 -28.32 8.15 -18.10
C PHE A 510 -27.30 7.04 -17.98
N VAL A 511 -26.37 6.97 -18.92
CA VAL A 511 -25.42 5.87 -19.10
C VAL A 511 -23.99 6.42 -19.12
N LYS A 512 -23.07 5.76 -18.40
CA LYS A 512 -21.62 6.00 -18.48
C LYS A 512 -20.84 4.70 -18.57
N GLY A 513 -19.67 4.70 -19.20
CA GLY A 513 -18.91 3.46 -19.38
C GLY A 513 -17.82 3.53 -20.45
N ALA A 514 -17.35 2.34 -20.82
CA ALA A 514 -16.31 2.17 -21.83
C ALA A 514 -16.77 2.72 -23.19
N PRO A 515 -15.99 3.59 -23.85
CA PRO A 515 -16.39 4.22 -25.10
C PRO A 515 -16.82 3.25 -26.19
N GLU A 516 -16.07 2.17 -26.39
CA GLU A 516 -16.36 1.15 -27.40
C GLU A 516 -17.71 0.46 -27.17
N SER A 517 -18.03 0.12 -25.91
CA SER A 517 -19.26 -0.59 -25.55
C SER A 517 -20.50 0.30 -25.57
N ILE A 518 -20.36 1.58 -25.24
CA ILE A 518 -21.48 2.54 -25.31
C ILE A 518 -21.77 2.92 -26.76
N LEU A 519 -20.74 3.26 -27.54
CA LEU A 519 -20.92 3.66 -28.93
C LEU A 519 -21.50 2.56 -29.82
N GLU A 520 -21.37 1.29 -29.44
CA GLU A 520 -22.08 0.17 -30.08
C GLU A 520 -23.60 0.22 -29.95
N ARG A 521 -24.12 0.90 -28.93
CA ARG A 521 -25.55 0.94 -28.60
C ARG A 521 -26.19 2.28 -28.92
N CYS A 522 -25.39 3.31 -29.20
CA CYS A 522 -25.89 4.61 -29.60
C CYS A 522 -26.38 4.57 -31.05
N VAL A 523 -27.65 4.90 -31.26
CA VAL A 523 -28.25 5.04 -32.60
C VAL A 523 -28.22 6.50 -33.08
N ARG A 524 -28.07 7.45 -32.15
CA ARG A 524 -28.03 8.89 -32.43
C ARG A 524 -26.92 9.59 -31.66
N ILE A 525 -26.57 10.78 -32.10
CA ILE A 525 -25.58 11.67 -31.51
C ILE A 525 -26.24 13.00 -31.24
N ARG A 526 -26.06 13.52 -30.02
CA ARG A 526 -26.62 14.80 -29.61
C ARG A 526 -25.75 15.95 -30.07
N THR A 527 -26.34 16.91 -30.78
CA THR A 527 -25.67 18.13 -31.25
C THR A 527 -26.52 19.36 -30.94
N PRO A 528 -25.95 20.58 -30.88
CA PRO A 528 -26.71 21.81 -30.70
C PRO A 528 -27.78 22.06 -31.78
N GLN A 529 -27.62 21.46 -32.97
CA GLN A 529 -28.52 21.62 -34.13
C GLN A 529 -29.63 20.54 -34.17
N GLY A 530 -29.57 19.55 -33.28
CA GLY A 530 -30.47 18.39 -33.25
C GLY A 530 -29.73 17.07 -33.23
N ASP A 531 -30.47 15.98 -33.02
CA ASP A 531 -29.89 14.63 -33.00
C ASP A 531 -29.57 14.15 -34.42
N VAL A 532 -28.36 13.66 -34.62
CA VAL A 532 -27.88 13.10 -35.90
C VAL A 532 -27.77 11.58 -35.78
N ALA A 533 -28.07 10.84 -36.84
CA ALA A 533 -27.94 9.38 -36.84
C ALA A 533 -26.47 8.95 -36.69
N MET A 534 -26.23 7.89 -35.90
CA MET A 534 -24.91 7.28 -35.73
C MET A 534 -24.66 6.30 -36.87
N ASP A 535 -23.73 6.63 -37.77
CA ASP A 535 -23.23 5.70 -38.78
C ASP A 535 -21.85 5.11 -38.38
N GLN A 536 -21.39 4.12 -39.15
CA GLN A 536 -20.14 3.42 -38.86
C GLN A 536 -18.91 4.35 -39.00
N GLN A 537 -18.95 5.30 -39.94
CA GLN A 537 -17.86 6.24 -40.17
C GLN A 537 -17.72 7.25 -39.03
N THR A 538 -18.84 7.76 -38.53
CA THR A 538 -18.90 8.66 -37.39
C THR A 538 -18.44 7.96 -36.13
N LYS A 539 -18.91 6.72 -35.89
CA LYS A 539 -18.45 5.90 -34.77
C LYS A 539 -16.92 5.70 -34.80
N ALA A 540 -16.36 5.34 -35.96
CA ALA A 540 -14.91 5.19 -36.12
C ALA A 540 -14.15 6.51 -35.86
N THR A 541 -14.71 7.64 -36.29
CA THR A 541 -14.12 8.97 -36.06
C THR A 541 -14.08 9.32 -34.58
N ILE A 542 -15.16 9.03 -33.83
CA ILE A 542 -15.22 9.23 -32.37
C ILE A 542 -14.20 8.32 -31.67
N LEU A 543 -14.13 7.04 -32.03
CA LEU A 543 -13.16 6.11 -31.45
C LEU A 543 -11.72 6.51 -31.73
N SER A 544 -11.43 7.05 -32.92
CA SER A 544 -10.10 7.60 -33.23
C SER A 544 -9.73 8.78 -32.32
N LYS A 545 -10.70 9.64 -31.98
CA LYS A 545 -10.47 10.75 -31.06
C LYS A 545 -10.24 10.26 -29.62
N VAL A 546 -11.01 9.28 -29.17
CA VAL A 546 -10.81 8.61 -27.88
C VAL A 546 -9.42 7.98 -27.80
N PHE A 547 -9.00 7.29 -28.86
CA PHE A 547 -7.66 6.69 -28.94
C PHE A 547 -6.56 7.75 -28.86
N GLN A 548 -6.72 8.90 -29.53
CA GLN A 548 -5.79 10.03 -29.42
C GLN A 548 -5.60 10.51 -27.98
N TYR A 549 -6.68 10.60 -27.19
CA TYR A 549 -6.60 10.98 -25.78
C TYR A 549 -5.97 9.87 -24.91
N ALA A 550 -6.27 8.61 -25.20
CA ALA A 550 -5.80 7.46 -24.43
C ALA A 550 -4.31 7.14 -24.66
N THR A 551 -3.82 7.23 -25.89
CA THR A 551 -2.42 6.87 -26.25
C THR A 551 -1.55 8.07 -26.56
N GLY A 552 -2.12 9.28 -26.58
CA GLY A 552 -1.37 10.52 -26.74
C GLY A 552 -0.53 10.86 -25.52
N ARG A 553 0.11 12.04 -25.54
CA ARG A 553 0.94 12.55 -24.44
C ARG A 553 0.18 12.71 -23.11
N GLU A 554 -1.15 12.80 -23.17
CA GLU A 554 -2.00 12.98 -22.00
C GLU A 554 -2.38 11.65 -21.31
N THR A 555 -2.31 10.51 -22.02
CA THR A 555 -2.57 9.16 -21.49
C THR A 555 -3.86 9.05 -20.66
N LEU A 556 -4.97 9.57 -21.19
CA LEU A 556 -6.21 9.74 -20.42
C LEU A 556 -7.06 8.46 -20.35
N ARG A 557 -7.61 8.20 -19.16
CA ARG A 557 -8.72 7.24 -19.00
C ARG A 557 -10.01 7.88 -19.53
N CYS A 558 -10.52 7.36 -20.64
CA CYS A 558 -11.70 7.91 -21.32
C CYS A 558 -13.00 7.20 -20.89
N LEU A 559 -14.08 7.96 -20.73
CA LEU A 559 -15.45 7.46 -20.52
C LEU A 559 -16.38 8.08 -21.58
N ALA A 560 -17.28 7.28 -22.13
CA ALA A 560 -18.40 7.79 -22.90
C ALA A 560 -19.62 8.01 -21.99
N LEU A 561 -20.37 9.06 -22.29
CA LEU A 561 -21.60 9.45 -21.60
C LEU A 561 -22.72 9.46 -22.64
N ALA A 562 -23.84 8.81 -22.34
CA ALA A 562 -24.98 8.70 -23.24
C ALA A 562 -26.31 8.77 -22.47
N THR A 563 -27.39 9.03 -23.21
CA THR A 563 -28.75 9.08 -22.69
C THR A 563 -29.65 8.21 -23.56
N ARG A 564 -30.51 7.40 -22.94
CA ARG A 564 -31.68 6.83 -23.60
C ARG A 564 -32.88 7.73 -23.30
N ASP A 565 -33.38 8.40 -24.34
CA ASP A 565 -34.46 9.36 -24.21
C ASP A 565 -35.81 8.70 -23.90
N ASP A 566 -36.06 7.54 -24.50
CA ASP A 566 -37.29 6.75 -24.33
C ASP A 566 -36.96 5.39 -23.70
N PRO A 567 -36.72 5.33 -22.37
CA PRO A 567 -36.45 4.07 -21.70
C PRO A 567 -37.74 3.23 -21.57
N PRO A 568 -37.63 1.88 -21.51
CA PRO A 568 -38.78 1.02 -21.23
C PRO A 568 -39.39 1.37 -19.86
N GLU A 569 -40.66 1.03 -19.65
CA GLU A 569 -41.26 1.23 -18.33
C GLU A 569 -40.53 0.41 -17.26
N SER A 570 -40.36 0.97 -16.06
CA SER A 570 -39.64 0.31 -14.96
C SER A 570 -40.18 -1.08 -14.61
N LYS A 571 -41.49 -1.30 -14.75
CA LYS A 571 -42.16 -2.59 -14.50
C LYS A 571 -41.78 -3.69 -15.50
N GLN A 572 -41.28 -3.32 -16.67
CA GLN A 572 -40.87 -4.25 -17.73
C GLN A 572 -39.39 -4.67 -17.59
N MET A 573 -38.65 -4.05 -16.68
CA MET A 573 -37.23 -4.33 -16.46
C MET A 573 -37.05 -5.36 -15.36
N ASN A 574 -36.27 -6.41 -15.62
CA ASN A 574 -35.81 -7.32 -14.59
C ASN A 574 -34.47 -6.83 -14.04
N LEU A 575 -34.49 -6.19 -12.87
CA LEU A 575 -33.30 -5.66 -12.21
C LEU A 575 -32.42 -6.74 -11.56
N GLN A 576 -32.90 -7.98 -11.44
CA GLN A 576 -32.12 -9.10 -10.92
C GLN A 576 -31.26 -9.78 -12.00
N ASP A 577 -31.57 -9.53 -13.28
CA ASP A 577 -30.90 -10.13 -14.42
C ASP A 577 -30.01 -9.09 -15.12
N THR A 578 -28.74 -9.03 -14.68
CA THR A 578 -27.75 -8.07 -15.17
C THR A 578 -27.49 -8.21 -16.67
N GLY A 579 -27.62 -9.43 -17.23
CA GLY A 579 -27.42 -9.68 -18.66
C GLY A 579 -28.44 -8.97 -19.55
N LYS A 580 -29.59 -8.56 -19.00
CA LYS A 580 -30.61 -7.80 -19.74
C LYS A 580 -30.38 -6.29 -19.71
N PHE A 581 -29.51 -5.77 -18.85
CA PHE A 581 -29.31 -4.32 -18.70
C PHE A 581 -28.90 -3.67 -20.02
N LYS A 582 -28.06 -4.36 -20.80
CA LYS A 582 -27.61 -3.89 -22.12
C LYS A 582 -28.78 -3.62 -23.09
N SER A 583 -29.91 -4.31 -22.95
CA SER A 583 -31.10 -4.15 -23.81
C SER A 583 -32.04 -3.03 -23.35
N TYR A 584 -31.95 -2.65 -22.07
CA TYR A 584 -32.72 -1.55 -21.48
C TYR A 584 -32.08 -0.19 -21.66
N GLU A 585 -30.78 -0.17 -21.98
CA GLU A 585 -30.00 0.98 -22.47
C GLU A 585 -30.10 1.10 -23.98
#